data_AF-A0A9D0CYV5-F1
#
_entry.id   AF-A0A9D0CYV5-F1
#
_cell.length_a   1.000
_cell.length_b   1.000
_cell.length_c   1.000
_cell.angle_alpha   90.00
_cell.angle_beta   90.00
_cell.angle_gamma   90.00
#
_symmetry.space_group_name_H-M   'P 1'
#
loop_
_entity.id
_entity.type
_entity.pdbx_description
1 polymer ?
#
loop_
_entity_poly.entity_id
_entity_poly.type
_entity_poly.pdbx_seq_one_letter_code
_entity_poly.pdbx_strand_id
1 'polypeptide(L)'
;MSQPQPTFDLESHRLELWRSTCRHVAQEAFASAQRQLDELTRLERYWAYPGAATIARLQHYLSLPDISAFTLLCGNLIEALEQKHYRAREFVPFQSNLDLLDKPQRHLIGSHYADGEKKKTLKPYFEVLVVHPQAQEYARLYRDSLANFITFQDKALYDLVFVDNYHDAMIAILSNPIIQACVFLPEFNIQSKENGAYAEHFSPFLQGVPGNRADLTVALKKHIASVRPDLDHFFITNDYANEAQMNAFDRIIYLQSPSLFADIHHHILSAIEQRFGTPFFDALRAYAAKPKGAFHALPIS
;
A
#
# COMPACT_ATOMS: atom_id res chain seq x y z
N MET A 1 -10.46 35.08 -8.95
CA MET A 1 -10.38 33.61 -8.96
C MET A 1 -9.17 33.23 -8.13
N SER A 2 -9.37 32.83 -6.89
CA SER A 2 -8.31 32.36 -6.00
C SER A 2 -7.74 31.08 -6.61
N GLN A 3 -6.45 31.07 -6.95
CA GLN A 3 -5.81 29.81 -7.36
C GLN A 3 -5.94 28.81 -6.20
N PRO A 4 -6.34 27.56 -6.46
CA PRO A 4 -6.34 26.54 -5.41
C PRO A 4 -4.91 26.43 -4.86
N GLN A 5 -4.77 26.51 -3.54
CA GLN A 5 -3.46 26.29 -2.92
C GLN A 5 -2.97 24.89 -3.30
N PRO A 6 -1.68 24.73 -3.64
CA PRO A 6 -1.16 23.42 -3.98
C PRO A 6 -1.25 22.50 -2.76
N THR A 7 -2.12 21.49 -2.84
CA THR A 7 -2.27 20.48 -1.81
C THR A 7 -1.15 19.46 -1.93
N PHE A 8 -0.04 19.69 -1.23
CA PHE A 8 1.08 18.75 -1.18
C PHE A 8 0.81 17.57 -0.25
N ASP A 9 -0.06 17.74 0.75
CA ASP A 9 -0.47 16.67 1.66
C ASP A 9 -1.72 15.96 1.12
N LEU A 10 -1.50 15.01 0.21
CA LEU A 10 -2.60 14.21 -0.32
C LEU A 10 -3.20 13.26 0.72
N GLU A 11 -2.51 12.88 1.80
CA GLU A 11 -3.09 12.03 2.85
C GLU A 11 -4.18 12.80 3.61
N SER A 12 -3.91 14.06 3.97
CA SER A 12 -4.92 14.93 4.59
C SER A 12 -6.05 15.28 3.61
N HIS A 13 -5.74 15.58 2.35
CA HIS A 13 -6.76 15.85 1.31
C HIS A 13 -7.69 14.65 1.14
N ARG A 14 -7.12 13.46 1.07
CA ARG A 14 -7.83 12.19 0.97
C ARG A 14 -8.82 12.00 2.12
N LEU A 15 -8.37 12.22 3.36
CA LEU A 15 -9.24 12.09 4.53
C LEU A 15 -10.38 13.12 4.51
N GLU A 16 -10.09 14.37 4.11
CA GLU A 16 -11.12 15.40 4.01
C GLU A 16 -12.14 15.11 2.91
N LEU A 17 -11.72 14.57 1.76
CA LEU A 17 -12.62 14.12 0.70
C LEU A 17 -13.56 12.99 1.18
N TRP A 18 -13.06 12.05 1.98
CA TRP A 18 -13.91 11.02 2.59
C TRP A 18 -14.96 11.63 3.52
N ARG A 19 -14.54 12.53 4.41
CA ARG A 19 -15.43 13.25 5.33
C ARG A 19 -16.47 14.08 4.58
N SER A 20 -16.06 14.83 3.56
CA SER A 20 -16.96 15.66 2.77
C SER A 20 -17.97 14.83 1.99
N THR A 21 -17.56 13.67 1.46
CA THR A 21 -18.45 12.76 0.74
C THR A 21 -19.54 12.24 1.67
N CYS A 22 -19.16 11.79 2.88
CA CYS A 22 -20.11 11.36 3.90
C CYS A 22 -21.10 12.48 4.29
N ARG A 23 -20.59 13.71 4.47
CA ARG A 23 -21.44 14.89 4.79
C ARG A 23 -22.42 15.21 3.67
N HIS A 24 -22.01 15.13 2.40
CA HIS A 24 -22.91 15.41 1.28
C HIS A 24 -24.03 14.39 1.16
N VAL A 25 -23.76 13.11 1.40
CA VAL A 25 -24.82 12.08 1.42
C VAL A 25 -25.78 12.30 2.58
N ALA A 26 -25.30 12.67 3.77
CA ALA A 26 -26.15 13.01 4.91
C ALA A 26 -27.03 14.25 4.68
N GLN A 27 -26.62 15.15 3.79
CA GLN A 27 -27.37 16.33 3.36
C GLN A 27 -28.22 16.08 2.10
N GLU A 28 -28.33 14.82 1.65
CA GLU A 28 -29.03 14.42 0.41
C GLU A 28 -28.50 15.12 -0.87
N ALA A 29 -27.26 15.62 -0.83
CA ALA A 29 -26.58 16.28 -1.95
C ALA A 29 -25.88 15.27 -2.86
N PHE A 30 -26.62 14.30 -3.41
CA PHE A 30 -26.07 13.14 -4.12
C PHE A 30 -25.19 13.48 -5.33
N ALA A 31 -25.54 14.52 -6.10
CA ALA A 31 -24.72 14.97 -7.24
C ALA A 31 -23.34 15.51 -6.81
N SER A 32 -23.24 16.11 -5.62
CA SER A 32 -21.95 16.53 -5.06
C SER A 32 -21.17 15.34 -4.51
N ALA A 33 -21.86 14.40 -3.84
CA ALA A 33 -21.23 13.16 -3.37
C ALA A 33 -20.66 12.33 -4.53
N GLN A 34 -21.38 12.19 -5.65
CA GLN A 34 -20.90 11.46 -6.82
C GLN A 34 -19.63 12.11 -7.40
N ARG A 35 -19.61 13.43 -7.56
CA ARG A 35 -18.42 14.15 -8.06
C ARG A 35 -17.20 13.96 -7.15
N GLN A 36 -17.41 13.93 -5.83
CA GLN A 36 -16.33 13.66 -4.88
C GLN A 36 -15.88 12.21 -4.89
N LEU A 37 -16.79 11.24 -5.08
CA LEU A 37 -16.41 9.84 -5.28
C LEU A 37 -15.59 9.64 -6.56
N ASP A 38 -15.90 10.36 -7.63
CA ASP A 38 -15.12 10.31 -8.87
C ASP A 38 -13.71 10.91 -8.63
N GLU A 39 -13.59 11.96 -7.82
CA GLU A 39 -12.30 12.53 -7.40
C GLU A 39 -11.51 11.58 -6.50
N LEU A 40 -12.18 10.98 -5.51
CA LEU A 40 -11.62 9.94 -4.65
C LEU A 40 -11.14 8.75 -5.47
N THR A 41 -11.88 8.32 -6.49
CA THR A 41 -11.47 7.22 -7.38
C THR A 41 -10.12 7.49 -8.03
N ARG A 42 -9.88 8.73 -8.47
CA ARG A 42 -8.59 9.15 -9.05
C ARG A 42 -7.48 9.20 -8.00
N LEU A 43 -7.79 9.65 -6.78
CA LEU A 43 -6.81 9.80 -5.70
C LEU A 43 -6.43 8.45 -5.06
N GLU A 44 -7.42 7.60 -4.81
CA GLU A 44 -7.29 6.30 -4.12
C GLU A 44 -6.41 5.31 -4.88
N ARG A 45 -6.08 5.56 -6.16
CA ARG A 45 -5.14 4.74 -6.91
C ARG A 45 -3.74 4.69 -6.30
N TYR A 46 -3.38 5.67 -5.45
CA TYR A 46 -2.09 5.75 -4.78
C TYR A 46 -2.03 5.04 -3.42
N TRP A 47 -3.13 4.42 -2.99
CA TRP A 47 -3.21 3.63 -1.75
C TRP A 47 -3.81 2.25 -2.03
N ALA A 48 -3.36 1.25 -1.28
CA ALA A 48 -3.94 -0.10 -1.38
C ALA A 48 -5.22 -0.22 -0.56
N TYR A 49 -5.23 0.33 0.66
CA TYR A 49 -6.41 0.41 1.52
C TYR A 49 -7.17 1.72 1.30
N PRO A 50 -8.52 1.75 1.24
CA PRO A 50 -9.46 0.64 1.41
C PRO A 50 -9.70 -0.19 0.14
N GLY A 51 -9.16 0.26 -0.99
CA GLY A 51 -9.24 -0.41 -2.28
C GLY A 51 -10.47 -0.04 -3.11
N ALA A 52 -10.38 -0.27 -4.42
CA ALA A 52 -11.38 0.13 -5.41
C ALA A 52 -12.76 -0.50 -5.18
N ALA A 53 -12.82 -1.70 -4.61
CA ALA A 53 -14.09 -2.38 -4.30
C ALA A 53 -14.95 -1.59 -3.30
N THR A 54 -14.32 -0.88 -2.37
CA THR A 54 -15.01 -0.05 -1.37
C THR A 54 -15.67 1.17 -2.03
N ILE A 55 -14.94 1.84 -2.92
CA ILE A 55 -15.46 2.98 -3.68
C ILE A 55 -16.60 2.53 -4.60
N ALA A 56 -16.41 1.42 -5.31
CA ALA A 56 -17.43 0.86 -6.19
C ALA A 56 -18.72 0.50 -5.43
N ARG A 57 -18.61 -0.01 -4.19
CA ARG A 57 -19.78 -0.26 -3.35
C ARG A 57 -20.47 1.03 -2.92
N LEU A 58 -19.72 2.06 -2.53
CA LEU A 58 -20.29 3.36 -2.18
C LEU A 58 -21.01 4.01 -3.37
N GLN A 59 -20.43 3.94 -4.56
CA GLN A 59 -21.08 4.38 -5.81
C GLN A 59 -22.37 3.59 -6.07
N HIS A 60 -22.36 2.28 -5.82
CA HIS A 60 -23.56 1.45 -5.94
C HIS A 60 -24.67 1.88 -4.96
N TYR A 61 -24.35 2.10 -3.68
CA TYR A 61 -25.31 2.59 -2.70
C TYR A 61 -25.88 3.96 -3.06
N LEU A 62 -25.05 4.85 -3.62
CA LEU A 62 -25.50 6.14 -4.11
C LEU A 62 -26.45 6.03 -5.32
N SER A 63 -26.27 5.00 -6.16
CA SER A 63 -27.15 4.72 -7.32
C SER A 63 -28.51 4.12 -6.94
N LEU A 64 -28.61 3.41 -5.81
CA LEU A 64 -29.83 2.82 -5.25
C LEU A 64 -30.43 3.65 -4.09
N PRO A 65 -30.06 4.94 -4.01
CA PRO A 65 -30.09 5.80 -2.82
C PRO A 65 -30.19 5.11 -1.43
N ASP A 66 -29.37 4.10 -1.16
CA ASP A 66 -29.30 3.49 0.18
C ASP A 66 -28.40 4.32 1.10
N ILE A 67 -28.98 5.39 1.65
CA ILE A 67 -28.29 6.34 2.54
C ILE A 67 -27.77 5.63 3.81
N SER A 68 -28.51 4.63 4.30
CA SER A 68 -28.16 3.94 5.55
C SER A 68 -26.92 3.06 5.36
N ALA A 69 -26.90 2.24 4.31
CA ALA A 69 -25.74 1.42 3.98
C ALA A 69 -24.53 2.27 3.60
N PHE A 70 -24.75 3.37 2.85
CA PHE A 70 -23.69 4.32 2.51
C PHE A 70 -23.04 4.91 3.78
N THR A 71 -23.86 5.45 4.68
CA THR A 71 -23.38 6.12 5.90
C THR A 71 -22.66 5.15 6.81
N LEU A 72 -23.14 3.90 6.91
CA LEU A 72 -22.46 2.85 7.66
C LEU A 72 -21.06 2.56 7.09
N LEU A 73 -20.98 2.26 5.80
CA LEU A 73 -19.72 1.91 5.13
C LEU A 73 -18.73 3.08 5.17
N CYS A 74 -19.19 4.30 4.87
CA CYS A 74 -18.36 5.49 4.86
C CYS A 74 -17.89 5.89 6.28
N GLY A 75 -18.76 5.78 7.29
CA GLY A 75 -18.41 6.04 8.69
C GLY A 75 -17.35 5.06 9.21
N ASN A 76 -17.57 3.76 8.99
CA ASN A 76 -16.61 2.71 9.35
C ASN A 76 -15.24 2.92 8.68
N LEU A 77 -15.25 3.35 7.42
CA LEU A 77 -14.04 3.67 6.67
C LEU A 77 -13.29 4.86 7.28
N ILE A 78 -13.99 5.96 7.54
CA ILE A 78 -13.38 7.17 8.13
C ILE A 78 -12.75 6.84 9.47
N GLU A 79 -13.48 6.11 10.34
CA GLU A 79 -12.95 5.67 11.63
C GLU A 79 -11.69 4.80 11.46
N ALA A 80 -11.71 3.84 10.53
CA ALA A 80 -10.56 3.00 10.26
C ALA A 80 -9.34 3.80 9.75
N LEU A 81 -9.55 4.81 8.90
CA LEU A 81 -8.49 5.68 8.39
C LEU A 81 -7.91 6.57 9.49
N GLU A 82 -8.76 7.19 10.32
CA GLU A 82 -8.35 8.07 11.41
C GLU A 82 -7.58 7.33 12.50
N GLN A 83 -8.10 6.19 12.94
CA GLN A 83 -7.47 5.37 13.97
C GLN A 83 -6.32 4.52 13.42
N LYS A 84 -6.14 4.48 12.11
CA LYS A 84 -5.15 3.65 11.40
C LYS A 84 -5.25 2.17 11.80
N HIS A 85 -6.44 1.71 12.19
CA HIS A 85 -6.68 0.31 12.60
C HIS A 85 -6.34 -0.68 11.48
N TYR A 86 -6.50 -0.28 10.22
CA TYR A 86 -6.10 -1.10 9.08
C TYR A 86 -4.59 -1.38 9.01
N ARG A 87 -3.74 -0.65 9.77
CA ARG A 87 -2.29 -0.90 9.84
C ARG A 87 -1.92 -2.01 10.82
N ALA A 88 -2.86 -2.47 11.64
CA ALA A 88 -2.70 -3.59 12.57
C ALA A 88 -3.76 -4.63 12.23
N ARG A 89 -3.50 -5.46 11.20
CA ARG A 89 -4.50 -6.41 10.70
C ARG A 89 -4.41 -7.74 11.44
N GLU A 90 -5.57 -8.32 11.74
CA GLU A 90 -5.68 -9.77 11.89
C GLU A 90 -5.33 -10.43 10.55
N PHE A 91 -4.78 -11.64 10.58
CA PHE A 91 -4.29 -12.35 9.39
C PHE A 91 -5.39 -12.51 8.32
N VAL A 92 -5.33 -11.72 7.24
CA VAL A 92 -6.21 -11.81 6.07
C VAL A 92 -5.39 -11.48 4.81
N PRO A 93 -5.03 -12.48 3.97
CA PRO A 93 -4.19 -12.26 2.79
C PRO A 93 -4.97 -11.58 1.66
N PHE A 94 -4.48 -10.44 1.13
CA PHE A 94 -4.95 -9.70 -0.07
C PHE A 94 -6.48 -9.61 -0.35
N GLN A 95 -7.34 -9.85 0.63
CA GLN A 95 -8.79 -9.78 0.46
C GLN A 95 -9.30 -8.35 0.64
N SER A 96 -10.42 -8.07 -0.04
CA SER A 96 -11.16 -6.82 0.11
C SER A 96 -11.56 -6.60 1.57
N ASN A 97 -11.36 -5.38 2.06
CA ASN A 97 -11.86 -4.97 3.38
C ASN A 97 -13.36 -4.69 3.39
N LEU A 98 -14.00 -4.73 2.22
CA LEU A 98 -15.39 -4.34 2.05
C LEU A 98 -16.31 -5.10 3.01
N ASP A 99 -16.23 -6.43 3.08
CA ASP A 99 -17.14 -7.21 3.91
C ASP A 99 -17.02 -6.92 5.42
N LEU A 100 -15.86 -6.42 5.86
CA LEU A 100 -15.62 -5.96 7.23
C LEU A 100 -16.17 -4.56 7.45
N LEU A 101 -15.94 -3.66 6.48
CA LEU A 101 -16.37 -2.26 6.55
C LEU A 101 -17.89 -2.09 6.32
N ASP A 102 -18.51 -3.00 5.59
CA ASP A 102 -19.93 -2.96 5.20
C ASP A 102 -20.85 -3.60 6.25
N LYS A 103 -20.30 -3.93 7.42
CA LYS A 103 -21.03 -4.50 8.56
C LYS A 103 -20.89 -3.60 9.78
N PRO A 104 -21.89 -3.54 10.66
CA PRO A 104 -21.75 -2.83 11.93
C PRO A 104 -20.58 -3.43 12.71
N GLN A 105 -19.59 -2.58 13.05
CA GLN A 105 -18.41 -3.01 13.78
C GLN A 105 -18.84 -3.45 15.18
N ARG A 106 -18.86 -4.76 15.41
CA ARG A 106 -18.91 -5.30 16.77
C ARG A 106 -17.54 -4.96 17.38
N HIS A 107 -17.51 -4.14 18.44
CA HIS A 107 -16.31 -3.69 19.13
C HIS A 107 -15.12 -4.62 18.91
N LEU A 108 -14.17 -4.20 18.06
CA LEU A 108 -12.92 -4.94 17.79
C LEU A 108 -12.07 -5.14 19.07
N ILE A 109 -12.40 -4.42 20.14
CA ILE A 109 -11.83 -4.57 21.48
C ILE A 109 -12.22 -5.94 22.11
N GLY A 110 -13.31 -6.57 21.65
CA GLY A 110 -13.84 -7.83 22.20
C GLY A 110 -13.32 -9.12 21.56
N SER A 111 -12.62 -9.08 20.41
CA SER A 111 -12.07 -10.30 19.78
C SER A 111 -10.74 -10.74 20.40
N HIS A 112 -10.19 -9.99 21.37
CA HIS A 112 -8.95 -10.33 22.05
C HIS A 112 -9.04 -11.53 23.01
N TYR A 113 -10.24 -12.05 23.31
CA TYR A 113 -10.41 -13.09 24.35
C TYR A 113 -11.40 -14.22 24.04
N ALA A 114 -11.95 -14.31 22.82
CA ALA A 114 -12.99 -15.29 22.50
C ALA A 114 -12.67 -16.09 21.22
N ASP A 115 -11.51 -16.73 21.20
CA ASP A 115 -11.35 -18.04 20.54
C ASP A 115 -10.08 -18.70 21.05
N GLY A 116 -10.23 -19.74 21.86
CA GLY A 116 -9.12 -20.58 22.27
C GLY A 116 -8.58 -21.31 21.04
N GLU A 117 -7.45 -20.88 20.50
CA GLU A 117 -6.35 -21.72 19.96
C GLU A 117 -5.37 -21.00 19.02
N LYS A 118 -5.54 -19.72 18.69
CA LYS A 118 -4.51 -18.96 17.97
C LYS A 118 -4.38 -17.57 18.57
N LYS A 119 -3.24 -17.27 19.22
CA LYS A 119 -2.89 -15.89 19.59
C LYS A 119 -2.88 -15.08 18.29
N LYS A 120 -3.98 -14.39 18.00
CA LYS A 120 -4.09 -13.41 16.92
C LYS A 120 -3.15 -12.26 17.24
N THR A 121 -1.89 -12.42 16.86
CA THR A 121 -0.89 -11.37 16.97
C THR A 121 -1.15 -10.39 15.84
N LEU A 122 -1.36 -9.13 16.20
CA LEU A 122 -1.45 -8.05 15.21
C LEU A 122 -0.11 -7.97 14.48
N LYS A 123 -0.15 -8.00 13.15
CA LYS A 123 1.05 -7.91 12.32
C LYS A 123 1.17 -6.49 11.75
N PRO A 124 2.39 -5.92 11.68
CA PRO A 124 2.61 -4.65 11.00
C PRO A 124 2.23 -4.77 9.53
N TYR A 125 1.62 -3.71 9.01
CA TYR A 125 1.18 -3.58 7.63
C TYR A 125 2.00 -2.52 6.89
N PHE A 126 2.36 -2.81 5.64
CA PHE A 126 2.94 -1.85 4.72
C PHE A 126 2.43 -2.03 3.30
N GLU A 127 2.77 -1.11 2.41
CA GLU A 127 2.37 -1.19 1.00
C GLU A 127 3.60 -1.33 0.10
N VAL A 128 3.41 -1.99 -1.05
CA VAL A 128 4.44 -2.19 -2.07
C VAL A 128 3.96 -1.57 -3.37
N LEU A 129 4.72 -0.61 -3.88
CA LEU A 129 4.46 -0.01 -5.18
C LEU A 129 4.88 -0.98 -6.28
N VAL A 130 3.99 -1.27 -7.22
CA VAL A 130 4.28 -2.07 -8.40
C VAL A 130 4.08 -1.18 -9.63
N VAL A 131 5.18 -0.91 -10.33
CA VAL A 131 5.18 -0.16 -11.58
C VAL A 131 5.14 -1.16 -12.73
N HIS A 132 3.96 -1.30 -13.34
CA HIS A 132 3.67 -2.33 -14.34
C HIS A 132 3.03 -1.71 -15.58
N PRO A 133 3.54 -1.95 -16.81
CA PRO A 133 3.02 -1.31 -18.04
C PRO A 133 1.53 -1.62 -18.28
N GLN A 134 1.07 -2.78 -17.83
CA GLN A 134 -0.33 -3.23 -17.87
C GLN A 134 -0.93 -3.38 -16.47
N ALA A 135 -0.77 -2.37 -15.61
CA ALA A 135 -1.17 -2.39 -14.20
C ALA A 135 -2.59 -2.92 -13.95
N GLN A 136 -3.58 -2.45 -14.72
CA GLN A 136 -5.00 -2.85 -14.54
C GLN A 136 -5.25 -4.33 -14.81
N GLU A 137 -4.60 -4.89 -15.83
CA GLU A 137 -4.76 -6.30 -16.23
C GLU A 137 -4.11 -7.24 -15.22
N TYR A 138 -2.94 -6.87 -14.69
CA TYR A 138 -2.11 -7.73 -13.84
C TYR A 138 -2.36 -7.56 -12.34
N ALA A 139 -3.00 -6.48 -11.91
CA ALA A 139 -3.24 -6.21 -10.48
C ALA A 139 -3.94 -7.38 -9.77
N ARG A 140 -4.98 -7.96 -10.40
CA ARG A 140 -5.70 -9.11 -9.82
C ARG A 140 -4.84 -10.37 -9.82
N LEU A 141 -4.13 -10.65 -10.92
CA LEU A 141 -3.25 -11.82 -11.03
C LEU A 141 -2.20 -11.84 -9.91
N TYR A 142 -1.53 -10.71 -9.68
CA TYR A 142 -0.51 -10.58 -8.64
C TYR A 142 -1.10 -10.79 -7.24
N ARG A 143 -2.25 -10.17 -6.94
CA ARG A 143 -2.93 -10.32 -5.65
C ARG A 143 -3.32 -11.78 -5.40
N ASP A 144 -4.01 -12.41 -6.35
CA ASP A 144 -4.48 -13.78 -6.24
C ASP A 144 -3.30 -14.77 -6.12
N SER A 145 -2.20 -14.50 -6.84
CA SER A 145 -1.02 -15.36 -6.83
C SER A 145 -0.19 -15.20 -5.54
N LEU A 146 0.06 -13.98 -5.08
CA LEU A 146 0.80 -13.70 -3.84
C LEU A 146 0.01 -14.12 -2.58
N ALA A 147 -1.32 -14.14 -2.64
CA ALA A 147 -2.15 -14.64 -1.53
C ALA A 147 -1.84 -16.09 -1.15
N ASN A 148 -1.36 -16.91 -2.10
CA ASN A 148 -1.00 -18.31 -1.85
C ASN A 148 0.32 -18.47 -1.08
N PHE A 149 1.14 -17.42 -1.01
CA PHE A 149 2.45 -17.46 -0.35
C PHE A 149 2.43 -16.81 1.04
N ILE A 150 1.42 -15.98 1.33
CA ILE A 150 1.28 -15.39 2.67
C ILE A 150 0.97 -16.49 3.70
N THR A 151 1.80 -16.56 4.73
CA THR A 151 1.66 -17.55 5.80
C THR A 151 1.44 -16.90 7.17
N PHE A 152 0.95 -17.70 8.11
CA PHE A 152 0.84 -17.25 9.50
C PHE A 152 2.21 -16.96 10.13
N GLN A 153 3.32 -17.46 9.57
CA GLN A 153 4.68 -17.26 10.08
C GLN A 153 5.26 -15.90 9.67
N ASP A 154 4.72 -15.27 8.63
CA ASP A 154 5.20 -13.98 8.13
C ASP A 154 5.14 -12.93 9.24
N LYS A 155 6.23 -12.20 9.46
CA LYS A 155 6.28 -11.21 10.55
C LYS A 155 5.54 -9.92 10.23
N ALA A 156 5.28 -9.65 8.96
CA ALA A 156 4.59 -8.47 8.47
C ALA A 156 3.62 -8.86 7.36
N LEU A 157 2.63 -8.00 7.11
CA LEU A 157 1.68 -8.12 6.01
C LEU A 157 1.89 -6.95 5.05
N TYR A 158 1.64 -7.19 3.78
CA TYR A 158 1.68 -6.13 2.79
C TYR A 158 0.54 -6.19 1.81
N ASP A 159 0.32 -5.06 1.16
CA ASP A 159 -0.62 -4.92 0.06
C ASP A 159 0.03 -4.19 -1.11
N LEU A 160 -0.62 -4.22 -2.27
CA LEU A 160 -0.04 -3.70 -3.51
C LEU A 160 -0.70 -2.39 -3.94
N VAL A 161 0.12 -1.44 -4.38
CA VAL A 161 -0.30 -0.23 -5.09
C VAL A 161 0.19 -0.35 -6.52
N PHE A 162 -0.71 -0.31 -7.50
CA PHE A 162 -0.36 -0.49 -8.91
C PHE A 162 -0.42 0.82 -9.68
N VAL A 163 0.66 1.12 -10.40
CA VAL A 163 0.75 2.26 -11.33
C VAL A 163 1.39 1.79 -12.63
N ASP A 164 1.12 2.50 -13.73
CA ASP A 164 1.58 2.15 -15.08
C ASP A 164 2.51 3.19 -15.71
N ASN A 165 2.94 4.18 -14.93
CA ASN A 165 3.79 5.25 -15.41
C ASN A 165 4.69 5.87 -14.34
N TYR A 166 5.70 6.59 -14.82
CA TYR A 166 6.72 7.25 -14.02
C TYR A 166 6.14 8.31 -13.08
N HIS A 167 5.27 9.19 -13.61
CA HIS A 167 4.71 10.30 -12.82
C HIS A 167 3.85 9.80 -11.67
N ASP A 168 2.94 8.87 -11.94
CA ASP A 168 2.08 8.29 -10.91
C ASP A 168 2.88 7.50 -9.88
N ALA A 169 3.97 6.84 -10.27
CA ALA A 169 4.90 6.21 -9.33
C ALA A 169 5.51 7.24 -8.36
N MET A 170 6.00 8.36 -8.87
CA MET A 170 6.54 9.44 -8.03
C MET A 170 5.47 10.05 -7.11
N ILE A 171 4.27 10.31 -7.63
CA ILE A 171 3.15 10.82 -6.82
C ILE A 171 2.80 9.83 -5.71
N ALA A 172 2.72 8.53 -6.02
CA ALA A 172 2.47 7.50 -5.01
C ALA A 172 3.54 7.51 -3.91
N ILE A 173 4.82 7.56 -4.26
CA ILE A 173 5.94 7.60 -3.30
C ILE A 173 5.90 8.85 -2.41
N LEU A 174 5.61 10.00 -2.99
CA LEU A 174 5.58 11.28 -2.26
C LEU A 174 4.36 11.38 -1.34
N SER A 175 3.25 10.76 -1.73
CA SER A 175 1.96 10.91 -1.05
C SER A 175 1.68 9.81 -0.03
N ASN A 176 2.23 8.62 -0.23
CA ASN A 176 1.93 7.44 0.58
C ASN A 176 3.16 6.96 1.35
N PRO A 177 3.35 7.41 2.61
CA PRO A 177 4.48 6.99 3.44
C PRO A 177 4.41 5.52 3.87
N ILE A 178 3.27 4.83 3.68
CA ILE A 178 3.07 3.42 4.01
C ILE A 178 3.81 2.52 3.01
N ILE A 179 4.14 3.05 1.83
CA ILE A 179 4.96 2.32 0.86
C ILE A 179 6.35 2.09 1.46
N GLN A 180 6.79 0.83 1.46
CA GLN A 180 8.06 0.38 2.04
C GLN A 180 8.94 -0.39 1.05
N ALA A 181 8.42 -0.77 -0.12
CA ALA A 181 9.20 -1.36 -1.19
C ALA A 181 8.60 -1.03 -2.56
N CYS A 182 9.41 -1.14 -3.61
CA CYS A 182 9.02 -0.92 -5.00
C CYS A 182 9.41 -2.11 -5.88
N VAL A 183 8.51 -2.50 -6.78
CA VAL A 183 8.72 -3.52 -7.80
C VAL A 183 8.55 -2.86 -9.17
N PHE A 184 9.54 -3.03 -10.04
CA PHE A 184 9.59 -2.40 -11.36
C PHE A 184 9.55 -3.45 -12.45
N LEU A 185 8.70 -3.25 -13.44
CA LEU A 185 8.76 -3.94 -14.72
C LEU A 185 9.25 -2.97 -15.80
N PRO A 186 9.85 -3.43 -16.90
CA PRO A 186 10.22 -2.57 -18.01
C PRO A 186 8.98 -2.06 -18.77
N GLU A 187 9.22 -1.13 -19.71
CA GLU A 187 8.25 -0.68 -20.72
C GLU A 187 7.03 0.12 -20.22
N PHE A 188 7.07 0.66 -19.00
CA PHE A 188 6.04 1.62 -18.55
C PHE A 188 6.24 3.01 -19.17
N ASN A 189 5.18 3.81 -19.20
CA ASN A 189 5.18 5.14 -19.82
C ASN A 189 5.73 6.22 -18.86
N ILE A 190 6.17 7.37 -19.39
CA ILE A 190 6.52 8.51 -18.52
C ILE A 190 5.26 9.12 -17.90
N GLN A 191 4.24 9.35 -18.73
CA GLN A 191 2.98 9.93 -18.32
C GLN A 191 1.85 8.92 -18.48
N SER A 192 0.85 9.02 -17.61
CA SER A 192 -0.41 8.29 -17.74
C SER A 192 -1.10 8.65 -19.06
N LYS A 193 -1.81 7.69 -19.65
CA LYS A 193 -2.68 7.91 -20.82
C LYS A 193 -3.89 8.78 -20.48
N GLU A 194 -4.36 8.69 -19.24
CA GLU A 194 -5.37 9.58 -18.66
C GLU A 194 -4.62 10.67 -17.89
N ASN A 195 -4.83 11.95 -18.16
CA ASN A 195 -4.15 13.07 -17.49
C ASN A 195 -3.87 12.75 -16.01
N GLY A 196 -2.59 12.56 -15.66
CA GLY A 196 -2.18 12.06 -14.35
C GLY A 196 -2.83 12.89 -13.26
N ALA A 197 -3.66 12.24 -12.44
CA ALA A 197 -4.34 12.92 -11.35
C ALA A 197 -3.28 13.61 -10.49
N TYR A 198 -3.47 14.90 -10.21
CA TYR A 198 -2.55 15.70 -9.39
C TYR A 198 -1.15 15.96 -9.94
N ALA A 199 -0.81 15.60 -11.19
CA ALA A 199 0.52 15.83 -11.76
C ALA A 199 0.98 17.30 -11.70
N GLU A 200 0.07 18.26 -11.87
CA GLU A 200 0.37 19.70 -11.76
C GLU A 200 0.86 20.09 -10.36
N HIS A 201 0.29 19.50 -9.31
CA HIS A 201 0.63 19.77 -7.91
C HIS A 201 2.05 19.28 -7.58
N PHE A 202 2.47 18.19 -8.22
CA PHE A 202 3.78 17.58 -8.03
C PHE A 202 4.80 17.98 -9.09
N SER A 203 4.45 18.93 -9.97
CA SER A 203 5.30 19.33 -11.10
C SER A 203 6.76 19.63 -10.73
N PRO A 204 7.13 20.23 -9.58
CA PRO A 204 8.54 20.44 -9.22
C PRO A 204 9.32 19.13 -9.04
N PHE A 205 8.66 18.08 -8.53
CA PHE A 205 9.24 16.75 -8.30
C PHE A 205 9.17 15.84 -9.52
N LEU A 206 8.47 16.25 -10.57
CA LEU A 206 8.35 15.49 -11.82
C LEU A 206 9.28 16.05 -12.92
N GLN A 207 10.15 17.00 -12.59
CA GLN A 207 11.15 17.53 -13.51
C GLN A 207 12.33 16.55 -13.67
N GLY A 208 13.05 16.67 -14.79
CA GLY A 208 14.27 15.89 -15.01
C GLY A 208 14.06 14.42 -15.38
N VAL A 209 12.84 14.01 -15.74
CA VAL A 209 12.58 12.67 -16.26
C VAL A 209 13.40 12.47 -17.55
N PRO A 210 14.22 11.40 -17.64
CA PRO A 210 14.99 11.16 -18.84
C PRO A 210 14.09 11.00 -20.07
N GLY A 211 14.54 11.51 -21.21
CA GLY A 211 13.88 11.26 -22.48
C GLY A 211 13.90 9.79 -22.89
N ASN A 212 13.18 9.47 -23.97
CA ASN A 212 12.84 8.13 -24.46
C ASN A 212 14.00 7.15 -24.76
N ARG A 213 15.26 7.54 -24.54
CA ARG A 213 16.46 6.73 -24.80
C ARG A 213 17.11 6.15 -23.54
N ALA A 214 16.73 6.62 -22.36
CA ALA A 214 17.28 6.14 -21.10
C ALA A 214 16.42 5.02 -20.52
N ASP A 215 17.06 4.09 -19.80
CA ASP A 215 16.36 3.06 -19.05
C ASP A 215 15.47 3.71 -17.98
N LEU A 216 14.17 3.78 -18.27
CA LEU A 216 13.18 4.42 -17.40
C LEU A 216 13.10 3.75 -16.04
N THR A 217 13.37 2.45 -15.95
CA THR A 217 13.31 1.70 -14.68
C THR A 217 14.43 2.16 -13.75
N VAL A 218 15.67 2.24 -14.25
CA VAL A 218 16.84 2.72 -13.51
C VAL A 218 16.69 4.19 -13.14
N ALA A 219 16.17 5.00 -14.06
CA ALA A 219 15.92 6.41 -13.81
C ALA A 219 14.86 6.64 -12.74
N LEU A 220 13.75 5.90 -12.78
CA LEU A 220 12.70 5.98 -11.77
C LEU A 220 13.23 5.54 -10.41
N LYS A 221 13.96 4.43 -10.36
CA LYS A 221 14.61 3.95 -9.12
C LYS A 221 15.50 5.03 -8.52
N LYS A 222 16.37 5.64 -9.32
CA LYS A 222 17.28 6.71 -8.83
C LYS A 222 16.52 7.93 -8.32
N HIS A 223 15.41 8.28 -8.95
CA HIS A 223 14.58 9.40 -8.52
C HIS A 223 13.82 9.09 -7.24
N ILE A 224 13.24 7.89 -7.11
CA ILE A 224 12.61 7.47 -5.86
C ILE A 224 13.66 7.46 -4.75
N ALA A 225 14.85 6.92 -4.98
CA ALA A 225 15.92 6.87 -3.99
C ALA A 225 16.46 8.26 -3.58
N SER A 226 16.29 9.31 -4.39
CA SER A 226 16.70 10.66 -4.00
C SER A 226 15.75 11.30 -2.98
N VAL A 227 14.49 10.84 -2.93
CA VAL A 227 13.48 11.36 -1.99
C VAL A 227 13.20 10.38 -0.85
N ARG A 228 13.22 9.08 -1.13
CA ARG A 228 12.96 7.97 -0.21
C ARG A 228 14.06 6.91 -0.34
N PRO A 229 15.29 7.21 0.14
CA PRO A 229 16.43 6.29 0.07
C PRO A 229 16.27 5.05 0.94
N ASP A 230 15.27 5.05 1.84
CA ASP A 230 14.95 3.95 2.73
C ASP A 230 14.31 2.74 2.03
N LEU A 231 13.72 2.92 0.84
CA LEU A 231 12.92 1.91 0.15
C LEU A 231 13.76 0.82 -0.52
N ASP A 232 13.28 -0.42 -0.45
CA ASP A 232 13.85 -1.52 -1.23
C ASP A 232 13.30 -1.51 -2.66
N HIS A 233 14.16 -1.83 -3.63
CA HIS A 233 13.84 -1.78 -5.05
C HIS A 233 14.12 -3.13 -5.74
N PHE A 234 13.06 -3.75 -6.24
CA PHE A 234 13.10 -5.03 -6.95
C PHE A 234 12.79 -4.85 -8.42
N PHE A 235 13.59 -5.44 -9.31
CA PHE A 235 13.35 -5.37 -10.75
C PHE A 235 12.93 -6.73 -11.30
N ILE A 236 11.81 -6.76 -12.00
CA ILE A 236 11.30 -7.94 -12.71
C ILE A 236 11.56 -7.76 -14.19
N THR A 237 12.25 -8.73 -14.81
CA THR A 237 12.57 -8.69 -16.24
C THR A 237 12.35 -10.05 -16.89
N ASN A 238 11.96 -10.04 -18.17
CA ASN A 238 11.93 -11.26 -18.98
C ASN A 238 13.31 -11.61 -19.54
N ASP A 239 14.11 -10.59 -19.83
CA ASP A 239 15.43 -10.69 -20.44
C ASP A 239 16.55 -10.58 -19.41
N TYR A 240 17.79 -10.85 -19.83
CA TYR A 240 18.98 -10.64 -19.01
C TYR A 240 19.11 -9.17 -18.60
N ALA A 241 19.24 -8.93 -17.30
CA ALA A 241 19.48 -7.59 -16.80
C ALA A 241 20.85 -7.09 -17.26
N ASN A 242 20.89 -5.83 -17.71
CA ASN A 242 22.16 -5.18 -18.06
C ASN A 242 22.92 -4.74 -16.80
N GLU A 243 24.20 -4.39 -16.94
CA GLU A 243 25.06 -3.98 -15.83
C GLU A 243 24.47 -2.78 -15.05
N ALA A 244 23.84 -1.83 -15.74
CA ALA A 244 23.23 -0.67 -15.09
C ALA A 244 22.04 -1.07 -14.20
N GLN A 245 21.23 -2.04 -14.62
CA GLN A 245 20.12 -2.60 -13.84
C GLN A 245 20.64 -3.41 -12.66
N MET A 246 21.63 -4.28 -12.89
CA MET A 246 22.26 -5.08 -11.83
C MET A 246 22.86 -4.22 -10.71
N ASN A 247 23.45 -3.08 -11.06
CA ASN A 247 24.00 -2.14 -10.09
C ASN A 247 22.95 -1.23 -9.45
N ALA A 248 21.77 -1.07 -10.08
CA ALA A 248 20.74 -0.16 -9.60
C ALA A 248 19.76 -0.79 -8.60
N PHE A 249 19.40 -2.06 -8.77
CA PHE A 249 18.33 -2.71 -8.00
C PHE A 249 18.88 -3.66 -6.93
N ASP A 250 18.16 -3.77 -5.81
CA ASP A 250 18.57 -4.61 -4.70
C ASP A 250 18.45 -6.10 -5.04
N ARG A 251 17.43 -6.47 -5.82
CA ARG A 251 17.29 -7.80 -6.41
C ARG A 251 16.70 -7.73 -7.81
N ILE A 252 17.10 -8.67 -8.66
CA ILE A 252 16.53 -8.91 -9.98
C ILE A 252 15.82 -10.25 -9.95
N ILE A 253 14.58 -10.27 -10.45
CA ILE A 253 13.72 -11.44 -10.51
C ILE A 253 13.34 -11.67 -11.97
N TYR A 254 13.47 -12.90 -12.45
CA TYR A 254 13.17 -13.23 -13.84
C TYR A 254 11.73 -13.70 -14.00
N LEU A 255 11.00 -13.14 -14.96
CA LEU A 255 9.58 -13.44 -15.21
C LEU A 255 9.35 -14.91 -15.56
N GLN A 256 10.33 -15.55 -16.22
CA GLN A 256 10.32 -16.97 -16.59
C GLN A 256 10.55 -17.91 -15.39
N SER A 257 10.87 -17.38 -14.20
CA SER A 257 11.08 -18.19 -13.01
C SER A 257 9.79 -18.95 -12.64
N PRO A 258 9.82 -20.28 -12.49
CA PRO A 258 8.66 -21.04 -12.04
C PRO A 258 8.21 -20.65 -10.62
N SER A 259 9.08 -19.98 -9.86
CA SER A 259 8.84 -19.49 -8.51
C SER A 259 8.64 -17.97 -8.44
N LEU A 260 8.37 -17.28 -9.55
CA LEU A 260 8.25 -15.80 -9.62
C LEU A 260 7.56 -15.17 -8.41
N PHE A 261 6.33 -15.58 -8.09
CA PHE A 261 5.55 -15.00 -6.99
C PHE A 261 6.08 -15.39 -5.61
N ALA A 262 6.65 -16.59 -5.47
CA ALA A 262 7.32 -17.00 -4.24
C ALA A 262 8.56 -16.14 -3.99
N ASP A 263 9.35 -15.90 -5.05
CA ASP A 263 10.57 -15.08 -5.02
C ASP A 263 10.22 -13.63 -4.68
N ILE A 264 9.17 -13.06 -5.30
CA ILE A 264 8.68 -11.71 -4.97
C ILE A 264 8.30 -11.62 -3.49
N HIS A 265 7.46 -12.55 -3.02
CA HIS A 265 7.00 -12.57 -1.63
C HIS A 265 8.17 -12.66 -0.64
N HIS A 266 9.10 -13.60 -0.89
CA HIS A 266 10.25 -13.81 -0.04
C HIS A 266 11.18 -12.61 -0.01
N HIS A 267 11.52 -12.02 -1.17
CA HIS A 267 12.41 -10.87 -1.22
C HIS A 267 11.81 -9.64 -0.54
N ILE A 268 10.51 -9.38 -0.73
CA ILE A 268 9.81 -8.28 -0.05
C ILE A 268 9.91 -8.44 1.46
N LEU A 269 9.48 -9.59 2.01
CA LEU A 269 9.49 -9.77 3.46
C LEU A 269 10.90 -9.81 4.03
N SER A 270 11.85 -10.44 3.34
CA SER A 270 13.25 -10.52 3.78
C SER A 270 13.88 -9.13 3.88
N ALA A 271 13.65 -8.25 2.90
CA ALA A 271 14.22 -6.91 2.90
C ALA A 271 13.66 -6.05 4.05
N ILE A 272 12.34 -6.11 4.27
CA ILE A 272 11.69 -5.44 5.41
C ILE A 272 12.22 -5.99 6.74
N GLU A 273 12.35 -7.31 6.88
CA GLU A 273 12.90 -7.91 8.10
C GLU A 273 14.35 -7.49 8.34
N GLN A 274 15.16 -7.34 7.29
CA GLN A 274 16.54 -6.86 7.40
C GLN A 274 16.59 -5.39 7.81
N ARG A 275 15.75 -4.53 7.21
CA ARG A 275 15.73 -3.09 7.48
C ARG A 275 15.18 -2.74 8.87
N PHE A 276 14.14 -3.46 9.31
CA PHE A 276 13.52 -3.23 10.62
C PHE A 276 14.04 -4.17 11.72
N GLY A 277 14.97 -5.06 11.38
CA GLY A 277 15.65 -5.91 12.36
C GLY A 277 16.38 -5.07 13.39
N THR A 278 16.24 -5.43 14.66
CA THR A 278 16.91 -4.75 15.78
C THR A 278 17.80 -5.76 16.50
N PRO A 279 19.01 -6.07 15.99
CA PRO A 279 19.76 -7.27 16.36
C PRO A 279 19.93 -7.46 17.87
N PHE A 280 20.21 -6.38 18.60
CA PHE A 280 20.34 -6.41 20.06
C PHE A 280 19.00 -6.67 20.77
N PHE A 281 17.94 -5.93 20.40
CA PHE A 281 16.61 -6.07 21.00
C PHE A 281 15.98 -7.42 20.64
N ASP A 282 16.09 -7.86 19.39
CA ASP A 282 15.62 -9.16 18.93
C ASP A 282 16.37 -10.29 19.63
N ALA A 283 17.68 -10.17 19.82
CA ALA A 283 18.46 -11.12 20.61
C ALA A 283 18.02 -11.13 22.08
N LEU A 284 17.79 -9.97 22.70
CA LEU A 284 17.31 -9.85 24.08
C LEU A 284 15.93 -10.48 24.24
N ARG A 285 15.00 -10.18 23.32
CA ARG A 285 13.65 -10.76 23.27
C ARG A 285 13.71 -12.28 23.09
N ALA A 286 14.54 -12.78 22.17
CA ALA A 286 14.73 -14.21 21.95
C ALA A 286 15.36 -14.90 23.17
N TYR A 287 16.32 -14.25 23.84
CA TYR A 287 16.95 -14.73 25.05
C TYR A 287 15.97 -14.79 26.24
N ALA A 288 15.09 -13.80 26.37
CA ALA A 288 14.07 -13.74 27.41
C ALA A 288 12.94 -14.77 27.21
N ALA A 289 12.58 -15.08 25.96
CA ALA A 289 11.52 -16.05 25.65
C ALA A 289 11.92 -17.51 25.85
N LYS A 290 13.23 -17.82 25.94
CA LYS A 290 13.71 -19.17 26.25
C LYS A 290 13.39 -19.49 27.72
N PRO A 291 12.75 -20.61 28.06
CA PRO A 291 12.50 -20.99 29.44
C PRO A 291 13.86 -21.22 30.13
N LYS A 292 14.16 -20.43 31.16
CA LYS A 292 15.41 -20.56 31.92
C LYS A 292 15.14 -21.19 33.26
N GLY A 293 15.81 -22.32 33.50
CA GLY A 293 15.72 -23.09 34.74
C GLY A 293 16.66 -22.63 35.86
N ALA A 294 17.40 -21.53 35.72
CA ALA A 294 18.33 -21.08 36.76
C ALA A 294 18.39 -19.55 36.87
N PHE A 295 18.15 -19.06 38.08
CA PHE A 295 18.32 -17.68 38.48
C PHE A 295 19.81 -17.32 38.49
N HIS A 296 20.26 -16.57 37.50
CA HIS A 296 21.53 -15.85 37.57
C HIS A 296 21.22 -14.37 37.71
N ALA A 297 20.84 -13.97 38.92
CA ALA A 297 21.07 -12.59 39.31
C ALA A 297 22.60 -12.43 39.43
N LEU A 298 23.22 -11.70 38.50
CA LEU A 298 24.57 -11.22 38.70
C LEU A 298 24.54 -10.23 39.88
N PRO A 299 25.34 -10.44 40.94
CA PRO A 299 25.39 -9.49 42.03
C PRO A 299 25.99 -8.19 41.49
N ILE A 300 25.27 -7.09 41.67
CA ILE A 300 25.81 -5.75 41.45
C ILE A 300 26.82 -5.54 42.59
N SER A 301 28.10 -5.42 42.22
CA SER A 301 29.20 -5.05 43.13
C SER A 301 29.39 -3.54 43.11
#